data_AF-A0A2A8CTN4-F1
#
_entry.id   AF-A0A2A8CTN4-F1
#
_cell.length_a   1.000
_cell.length_b   1.000
_cell.length_c   1.000
_cell.angle_alpha   90.00
_cell.angle_beta   90.00
_cell.angle_gamma   90.00
#
_symmetry.space_group_name_H-M   'P 1'
#
loop_
_entity.id
_entity.type
_entity.pdbx_description
1 polymer ?
#
loop_
_entity_poly.entity_id
_entity_poly.type
_entity_poly.pdbx_seq_one_letter_code
_entity_poly.pdbx_strand_id
1 'polypeptide(L)'
;PVQVTKAHAFGPARLVYHWAIGEERPWRLVTNAPSPSAVLRHYRTRMWIEELFGDWQGGRFQLHRTRLQAPERIARLVLVLSLIYVWLIAVASAVVKRGDRCSVDRSDRRDRSYLAIGLRWIRRCLQNDAPIDMRFTPYF
;
A
#
# COMPACT_ATOMS: atom_id res chain seq x y z
N PRO A 1 30.00 3.41 -9.30
CA PRO A 1 29.40 2.10 -8.99
C PRO A 1 30.22 1.44 -7.88
N VAL A 2 29.58 0.76 -6.94
CA VAL A 2 30.22 0.17 -5.76
C VAL A 2 29.91 -1.32 -5.66
N GLN A 3 30.83 -2.09 -5.09
CA GLN A 3 30.57 -3.44 -4.61
C GLN A 3 30.14 -3.37 -3.14
N VAL A 4 29.14 -4.17 -2.77
CA VAL A 4 28.53 -4.13 -1.44
C VAL A 4 28.64 -5.51 -0.78
N THR A 5 28.70 -5.52 0.55
CA THR A 5 28.91 -6.65 1.48
C THR A 5 30.36 -7.08 1.73
N LYS A 6 30.59 -7.64 2.93
CA LYS A 6 31.92 -7.97 3.49
C LYS A 6 32.42 -9.38 3.10
N ALA A 7 31.50 -10.31 2.82
CA ALA A 7 31.81 -11.71 2.52
C ALA A 7 31.63 -12.09 1.04
N HIS A 8 30.67 -11.46 0.35
CA HIS A 8 30.36 -11.76 -1.05
C HIS A 8 30.11 -10.47 -1.83
N ALA A 9 31.15 -9.96 -2.49
CA ALA A 9 31.06 -8.71 -3.25
C ALA A 9 29.87 -8.73 -4.24
N PHE A 10 28.85 -7.93 -3.96
CA PHE A 10 27.66 -7.77 -4.80
C PHE A 10 27.74 -6.46 -5.57
N GLY A 11 27.71 -6.51 -6.90
CA GLY A 11 27.77 -5.31 -7.74
C GLY A 11 27.91 -5.60 -9.23
N PRO A 12 27.95 -4.56 -10.07
CA PRO A 12 27.98 -3.13 -9.70
C PRO A 12 26.63 -2.58 -9.21
N ALA A 13 26.66 -1.85 -8.09
CA ALA A 13 25.48 -1.16 -7.55
C ALA A 13 25.73 0.36 -7.42
N ARG A 14 24.66 1.13 -7.22
CA ARG A 14 24.71 2.55 -6.84
C ARG A 14 24.32 2.69 -5.37
N LEU A 15 24.91 3.69 -4.72
CA LEU A 15 24.63 4.04 -3.34
C LEU A 15 24.02 5.44 -3.32
N VAL A 16 22.89 5.59 -2.64
CA VAL A 16 22.20 6.87 -2.48
C VAL A 16 22.09 7.19 -0.98
N TYR A 17 22.66 8.33 -0.60
CA TYR A 17 22.47 8.92 0.71
C TYR A 17 21.46 10.05 0.60
N HIS A 18 20.41 10.01 1.39
CA HIS A 18 19.41 11.07 1.44
C HIS A 18 19.06 11.39 2.88
N TRP A 19 19.21 12.65 3.25
CA TRP A 19 18.83 13.16 4.56
C TRP A 19 17.84 14.30 4.38
N ALA A 20 16.59 14.06 4.75
CA ALA A 20 15.58 15.11 4.75
C ALA A 20 15.70 15.96 6.03
N ILE A 21 15.42 17.26 5.90
CA ILE A 21 15.41 18.20 7.03
C ILE A 21 14.38 17.72 8.05
N GLY A 22 14.79 17.62 9.33
CA GLY A 22 13.93 17.19 10.43
C GLY A 22 13.93 15.68 10.72
N GLU A 23 14.58 14.86 9.89
CA GLU A 23 14.72 13.42 10.15
C GLU A 23 15.95 13.14 11.03
N GLU A 24 15.82 12.28 12.04
CA GLU A 24 16.93 11.92 12.93
C GLU A 24 18.02 11.10 12.21
N ARG A 25 17.66 10.39 11.14
CA ARG A 25 18.56 9.45 10.45
C ARG A 25 18.45 9.56 8.92
N PRO A 26 19.57 9.50 8.19
CA PRO A 26 19.54 9.49 6.73
C PRO A 26 19.12 8.12 6.18
N TRP A 27 18.48 8.13 5.02
CA TRP A 27 18.35 6.95 4.19
C TRP A 27 19.68 6.62 3.53
N ARG A 28 20.05 5.34 3.61
CA ARG A 28 21.27 4.76 3.02
C ARG A 28 20.84 3.61 2.13
N LEU A 29 20.72 3.87 0.83
CA LEU A 29 20.04 2.99 -0.11
C LEU A 29 21.05 2.41 -1.11
N VAL A 30 21.04 1.09 -1.27
CA VAL A 30 21.77 0.38 -2.31
C VAL A 30 20.80 0.04 -3.43
N THR A 31 21.14 0.36 -4.67
CA THR A 31 20.19 0.28 -5.79
C THR A 31 20.87 0.09 -7.15
N ASN A 32 20.18 -0.54 -8.10
CA ASN A 32 20.56 -0.58 -9.52
C ASN A 32 19.86 0.51 -10.35
N ALA A 33 18.96 1.30 -9.75
CA ALA A 33 18.14 2.29 -10.46
C ALA A 33 19.01 3.41 -11.09
N PRO A 34 18.58 3.98 -12.23
CA PRO A 34 19.41 4.87 -13.06
C PRO A 34 19.71 6.22 -12.42
N SER A 35 18.81 6.75 -11.59
CA SER A 35 18.95 8.09 -11.00
C SER A 35 18.57 8.12 -9.52
N PRO A 36 19.21 9.00 -8.71
CA PRO A 36 18.81 9.21 -7.31
C PRO A 36 17.34 9.65 -7.15
N SER A 37 16.83 10.46 -8.07
CA SER A 37 15.42 10.90 -8.04
C SER A 37 14.44 9.74 -8.21
N ALA A 38 14.73 8.79 -9.10
CA ALA A 38 13.93 7.57 -9.25
C ALA A 38 13.99 6.73 -7.97
N VAL A 39 15.18 6.56 -7.37
CA VAL A 39 15.38 5.83 -6.12
C VAL A 39 14.52 6.41 -5.00
N LEU A 40 14.58 7.72 -4.79
CA LEU A 40 13.80 8.37 -3.74
C LEU A 40 12.30 8.27 -3.99
N ARG A 41 11.85 8.41 -5.25
CA ARG A 41 10.44 8.23 -5.60
C ARG A 41 9.95 6.81 -5.29
N HIS A 42 10.71 5.78 -5.67
CA HIS A 42 10.37 4.39 -5.38
C HIS A 42 10.46 4.05 -3.88
N TYR A 43 11.45 4.60 -3.18
CA TYR A 43 11.62 4.29 -1.76
C TYR A 43 10.54 4.96 -0.89
N ARG A 44 10.04 6.14 -1.28
CA ARG A 44 8.91 6.80 -0.61
C ARG A 44 7.63 5.96 -0.63
N THR A 45 7.38 5.20 -1.70
CA THR A 45 6.19 4.33 -1.78
C THR A 45 6.33 3.05 -0.95
N ARG A 46 7.52 2.75 -0.39
CA ARG A 46 7.75 1.57 0.45
C ARG A 46 6.76 1.51 1.62
N MET A 47 6.41 2.65 2.20
CA MET A 47 5.49 2.72 3.35
C MET A 47 4.10 2.17 3.04
N TRP A 48 3.69 2.09 1.77
CA TRP A 48 2.39 1.53 1.41
C TRP A 48 2.27 0.04 1.76
N ILE A 49 3.40 -0.70 1.78
CA ILE A 49 3.39 -2.11 2.19
C ILE A 49 3.17 -2.27 3.70
N GLU A 50 3.55 -1.28 4.50
CA GLU A 50 3.35 -1.32 5.95
C GLU A 50 1.87 -1.19 6.31
N GLU A 51 1.14 -0.32 5.60
CA GLU A 51 -0.34 -0.22 5.72
C GLU A 51 -1.01 -1.55 5.35
N LEU A 52 -0.58 -2.20 4.25
CA LEU A 52 -1.07 -3.51 3.84
C LEU A 52 -0.88 -4.55 4.95
N PHE A 53 0.33 -4.66 5.50
CA PHE A 53 0.61 -5.60 6.58
C PHE A 53 -0.18 -5.27 7.85
N GLY A 54 -0.32 -3.98 8.18
CA GLY A 54 -1.15 -3.52 9.30
C GLY A 54 -2.60 -3.96 9.15
N ASP A 55 -3.20 -3.73 7.97
CA ASP A 55 -4.58 -4.13 7.65
C ASP A 55 -4.78 -5.66 7.67
N TRP A 56 -3.77 -6.42 7.27
CA TRP A 56 -3.80 -7.89 7.24
C TRP A 56 -3.62 -8.54 8.61
N GLN A 57 -2.65 -8.07 9.38
CA GLN A 57 -2.32 -8.64 10.68
C GLN A 57 -3.36 -8.24 11.72
N GLY A 58 -3.42 -6.96 12.11
CA GLY A 58 -4.24 -6.49 13.24
C GLY A 58 -5.45 -5.66 12.87
N GLY A 59 -5.47 -5.10 11.65
CA GLY A 59 -6.48 -4.15 11.20
C GLY A 59 -7.78 -4.82 10.72
N ARG A 60 -8.06 -4.72 9.43
CA ARG A 60 -9.37 -5.01 8.85
C ARG A 60 -9.63 -6.48 8.56
N PHE A 61 -8.60 -7.24 8.20
CA PHE A 61 -8.77 -8.66 7.84
C PHE A 61 -8.46 -9.62 8.99
N GLN A 62 -7.67 -9.18 9.98
CA GLN A 62 -7.40 -9.91 11.21
C GLN A 62 -7.02 -11.37 10.96
N LEU A 63 -6.09 -11.60 10.03
CA LEU A 63 -5.70 -12.95 9.58
C LEU A 63 -5.32 -13.87 10.74
N HIS A 64 -4.69 -13.32 11.78
CA HIS A 64 -4.32 -14.05 13.00
C HIS A 64 -5.52 -14.69 13.72
N ARG A 65 -6.73 -14.15 13.59
CA ARG A 65 -7.95 -14.68 14.24
C ARG A 65 -8.56 -15.86 13.50
N THR A 66 -8.21 -16.07 12.24
CA THR A 66 -8.76 -17.17 11.43
C THR A 66 -8.33 -18.54 11.93
N ARG A 67 -7.25 -18.62 12.74
CA ARG A 67 -6.64 -19.85 13.27
C ARG A 67 -6.42 -20.93 12.19
N LEU A 68 -6.26 -20.52 10.94
CA LEU A 68 -5.98 -21.44 9.84
C LEU A 68 -4.59 -22.03 10.03
N GLN A 69 -4.50 -23.35 10.00
CA GLN A 69 -3.23 -24.09 10.16
C GLN A 69 -2.75 -24.71 8.85
N ALA A 70 -3.65 -24.95 7.89
CA ALA A 70 -3.30 -25.55 6.60
C ALA A 70 -2.72 -24.49 5.64
N PRO A 71 -1.46 -24.63 5.19
CA PRO A 71 -0.79 -23.64 4.34
C PRO A 71 -1.56 -23.34 3.04
N GLU A 72 -2.17 -24.34 2.42
CA GLU A 72 -2.92 -24.19 1.17
C GLU A 72 -4.20 -23.39 1.35
N ARG A 73 -4.80 -23.43 2.55
CA ARG A 73 -5.98 -22.63 2.89
C ARG A 73 -5.59 -21.18 3.15
N ILE A 74 -4.45 -20.96 3.82
CA ILE A 74 -3.91 -19.62 4.03
C ILE A 74 -3.53 -18.99 2.69
N ALA A 75 -2.84 -19.72 1.82
CA ALA A 75 -2.46 -19.23 0.49
C ALA A 75 -3.67 -18.79 -0.32
N ARG A 76 -4.73 -19.61 -0.36
CA ARG A 76 -5.99 -19.27 -1.05
C ARG A 76 -6.67 -18.04 -0.42
N LEU A 77 -6.72 -17.96 0.90
CA LEU A 77 -7.29 -16.81 1.59
C LEU A 77 -6.51 -15.53 1.26
N VAL A 78 -5.17 -15.58 1.36
CA VAL A 78 -4.29 -14.45 1.05
C VAL A 78 -4.46 -13.99 -0.40
N LEU A 79 -4.58 -14.92 -1.35
CA LEU A 79 -4.85 -14.59 -2.75
C LEU A 79 -6.16 -13.81 -2.91
N VAL A 80 -7.26 -14.32 -2.35
CA VAL A 80 -8.57 -13.65 -2.40
C VAL A 80 -8.52 -12.28 -1.72
N LEU A 81 -7.90 -12.18 -0.54
CA LEU A 81 -7.75 -10.91 0.17
C LEU A 81 -6.88 -9.92 -0.60
N SER A 82 -5.85 -10.38 -1.29
CA SER A 82 -5.00 -9.53 -2.15
C SER A 82 -5.80 -8.93 -3.30
N LEU A 83 -6.64 -9.73 -3.97
CA LEU A 83 -7.52 -9.25 -5.04
C LEU A 83 -8.54 -8.23 -4.51
N ILE A 84 -9.16 -8.51 -3.37
CA ILE A 84 -10.09 -7.59 -2.70
C ILE A 84 -9.37 -6.28 -2.32
N TYR A 85 -8.14 -6.37 -1.82
CA TYR A 85 -7.35 -5.20 -1.43
C TYR A 85 -7.05 -4.30 -2.64
N VAL A 86 -6.60 -4.87 -3.76
CA VAL A 86 -6.35 -4.14 -5.00
C VAL A 86 -7.63 -3.47 -5.52
N TRP A 87 -8.75 -4.21 -5.53
CA TRP A 87 -10.05 -3.68 -5.93
C TRP A 87 -10.48 -2.50 -5.05
N LEU A 88 -10.39 -2.62 -3.72
CA LEU A 88 -10.80 -1.57 -2.80
C LEU A 88 -9.90 -0.32 -2.91
N ILE A 89 -8.60 -0.50 -3.16
CA ILE A 89 -7.70 0.64 -3.45
C ILE A 89 -8.10 1.32 -4.76
N ALA A 90 -8.40 0.55 -5.81
CA ALA A 90 -8.84 1.11 -7.08
C ALA A 90 -10.14 1.90 -6.94
N VAL A 91 -11.14 1.36 -6.24
CA VAL A 91 -12.39 2.05 -5.91
C VAL A 91 -12.12 3.34 -5.12
N ALA A 92 -11.33 3.25 -4.05
CA ALA A 92 -11.01 4.41 -3.22
C ALA A 92 -10.30 5.51 -4.02
N SER A 93 -9.37 5.14 -4.89
CA SER A 93 -8.66 6.09 -5.75
C SER A 93 -9.60 6.80 -6.73
N ALA A 94 -10.56 6.08 -7.31
CA ALA A 94 -11.56 6.67 -8.19
C ALA A 94 -12.47 7.64 -7.42
N VAL A 95 -12.93 7.26 -6.23
CA VAL A 95 -13.74 8.11 -5.34
C VAL A 95 -13.00 9.40 -4.99
N VAL A 96 -11.72 9.31 -4.63
CA VAL A 96 -10.91 10.48 -4.31
C VAL A 96 -10.71 11.38 -5.53
N LYS A 97 -10.39 10.81 -6.69
CA LYS A 97 -10.14 11.60 -7.91
C LYS A 97 -11.41 12.25 -8.48
N ARG A 98 -12.59 11.64 -8.29
CA ARG A 98 -13.88 12.24 -8.66
C ARG A 98 -14.31 13.38 -7.72
N GLY A 99 -13.68 13.51 -6.55
CA GLY A 99 -14.09 14.48 -5.53
C GLY A 99 -15.17 13.95 -4.58
N ASP A 100 -15.57 12.68 -4.71
CA ASP A 100 -16.65 12.06 -3.92
C ASP A 100 -16.23 11.69 -2.49
N ARG A 101 -14.97 11.94 -2.11
CA ARG A 101 -14.42 11.57 -0.78
C ARG A 101 -15.29 12.07 0.37
N CYS A 102 -15.82 13.28 0.27
CA CYS A 102 -16.64 13.90 1.32
C CYS A 102 -17.95 13.15 1.61
N SER A 103 -18.39 12.25 0.72
CA SER A 103 -19.59 11.44 0.93
C SER A 103 -19.37 10.22 1.83
N VAL A 104 -18.11 9.85 2.06
CA VAL A 104 -17.71 8.64 2.82
C VAL A 104 -16.64 8.92 3.86
N ASP A 105 -16.03 10.09 3.83
CA ASP A 105 -14.99 10.54 4.74
C ASP A 105 -15.21 12.03 5.05
N ARG A 106 -14.72 12.49 6.19
CA ARG A 106 -14.87 13.90 6.58
C ARG A 106 -14.00 14.79 5.70
N SER A 107 -14.44 16.02 5.44
CA SER A 107 -13.70 17.01 4.65
C SER A 107 -12.65 17.77 5.47
N ASP A 108 -12.85 17.91 6.78
CA ASP A 108 -12.03 18.69 7.69
C ASP A 108 -10.78 17.95 8.19
N ARG A 109 -10.74 16.61 8.05
CA ARG A 109 -9.61 15.77 8.48
C ARG A 109 -9.34 14.67 7.47
N ARG A 110 -8.06 14.30 7.31
CA ARG A 110 -7.61 13.20 6.42
C ARG A 110 -6.90 12.12 7.23
N ASP A 111 -7.66 11.35 7.99
CA ASP A 111 -7.17 10.28 8.88
C ASP A 111 -7.45 8.86 8.35
N ARG A 112 -8.22 8.75 7.25
CA ARG A 112 -8.61 7.46 6.69
C ARG A 112 -7.69 7.00 5.58
N SER A 113 -7.27 5.73 5.67
CA SER A 113 -6.55 5.04 4.60
C SER A 113 -7.47 4.74 3.41
N TYR A 114 -6.86 4.49 2.25
CA TYR A 114 -7.58 4.18 1.02
C TYR A 114 -8.47 2.94 1.18
N LEU A 115 -7.98 1.90 1.87
CA LEU A 115 -8.81 0.71 2.15
C LEU A 115 -10.08 1.07 2.94
N ALA A 116 -9.98 1.98 3.90
CA ALA A 116 -11.12 2.47 4.68
C ALA A 116 -12.15 3.18 3.79
N ILE A 117 -11.67 4.05 2.91
CA ILE A 117 -12.49 4.84 1.99
C ILE A 117 -13.21 3.89 1.02
N GLY A 118 -12.48 2.94 0.43
CA GLY A 118 -13.05 1.94 -0.48
C GLY A 118 -14.16 1.13 0.18
N LEU A 119 -13.92 0.60 1.38
CA LEU A 119 -14.94 -0.16 2.14
C LEU A 119 -16.19 0.67 2.46
N ARG A 120 -16.04 1.94 2.87
CA ARG A 120 -17.18 2.82 3.15
C ARG A 120 -17.97 3.14 1.89
N TRP A 121 -17.29 3.36 0.76
CA TRP A 121 -17.95 3.58 -0.52
C TRP A 121 -18.76 2.37 -0.96
N ILE A 122 -18.19 1.16 -0.91
CA ILE A 122 -18.93 -0.07 -1.23
C ILE A 122 -20.15 -0.23 -0.33
N ARG A 123 -20.00 -0.01 0.99
CA ARG A 123 -21.14 -0.05 1.93
C ARG A 123 -22.21 0.97 1.58
N ARG A 124 -21.83 2.19 1.22
CA ARG A 124 -22.75 3.24 0.77
C ARG A 124 -23.49 2.83 -0.51
N CYS A 125 -22.80 2.25 -1.49
CA CYS A 125 -23.44 1.74 -2.71
C CYS A 125 -24.48 0.66 -2.38
N LEU A 126 -24.11 -0.33 -1.56
CA LEU A 126 -25.03 -1.39 -1.13
C LEU A 126 -26.24 -0.87 -0.36
N GLN A 127 -26.06 0.14 0.50
CA GLN A 127 -27.16 0.75 1.27
C GLN A 127 -28.13 1.55 0.40
N ASN A 128 -27.66 2.08 -0.72
CA ASN A 128 -28.45 2.93 -1.62
C ASN A 128 -28.87 2.20 -2.91
N ASP A 129 -28.68 0.89 -2.98
CA ASP A 129 -28.88 0.07 -4.19
C ASP A 129 -28.20 0.66 -5.44
N ALA A 130 -27.04 1.27 -5.23
CA ALA A 130 -26.26 1.92 -6.26
C ALA A 130 -25.28 0.93 -6.92
N PRO A 131 -24.96 1.12 -8.21
CA PRO A 131 -24.04 0.24 -8.92
C PRO A 131 -22.67 0.23 -8.27
N ILE A 132 -22.10 -0.97 -8.14
CA ILE A 132 -20.74 -1.19 -7.65
C ILE A 132 -19.79 -1.34 -8.83
N ASP A 133 -18.72 -0.58 -8.79
CA ASP A 133 -17.73 -0.52 -9.86
C ASP A 133 -16.62 -1.58 -9.64
N MET A 134 -16.54 -2.55 -10.55
CA MET A 134 -15.56 -3.65 -10.49
C MET A 134 -14.27 -3.28 -11.22
N ARG A 135 -13.49 -2.35 -10.64
CA ARG A 135 -12.22 -1.85 -11.22
C ARG A 135 -11.00 -2.35 -10.47
N PHE A 136 -9.95 -2.74 -11.19
CA PHE A 136 -8.68 -3.15 -10.60
C PHE A 136 -7.52 -2.19 -10.91
N THR A 137 -7.81 -1.07 -11.59
CA THR A 137 -6.80 -0.07 -11.96
C THR A 137 -6.91 1.15 -11.05
N PRO A 138 -5.98 1.35 -10.12
CA PRO A 138 -5.97 2.53 -9.26
C PRO A 138 -5.47 3.79 -10.00
N TYR A 139 -5.99 4.94 -9.57
CA TYR A 139 -5.54 6.26 -9.98
C TYR A 139 -4.53 6.81 -8.97
N PHE A 140 -3.29 7.02 -9.38
CA PHE A 140 -2.26 7.67 -8.56
C PHE A 140 -2.07 9.12 -9.00
#